data_AF-A0A1M5D1M9-F1
#
_entry.id   AF-A0A1M5D1M9-F1
#
_cell.length_a   1.000
_cell.length_b   1.000
_cell.length_c   1.000
_cell.angle_alpha   90.00
_cell.angle_beta   90.00
_cell.angle_gamma   90.00
#
_symmetry.space_group_name_H-M   'P 1'
#
loop_
_entity.id
_entity.type
_entity.pdbx_description
1 polymer ?
#
loop_
_entity_poly.entity_id
_entity_poly.type
_entity_poly.pdbx_seq_one_letter_code
_entity_poly.pdbx_strand_id
1 'polypeptide(L)'
;ARRVLCEFAHAAVRTPSAFKAKFQSLMPRRGYKRAIIAIAHKILRTIFYMISRNEPYRDSTVDYEALYVKRNAPRWIRMLVKFGYIAQPQNPS
;
A
#
# COMPACT_ATOMS: atom_id res chain seq x y z
N ALA A 1 16.78 0.45 17.72
CA ALA A 1 16.31 1.10 16.48
C ALA A 1 16.66 0.32 15.20
N ARG A 2 17.93 0.05 14.89
CA ARG A 2 18.34 -0.56 13.60
C ARG A 2 17.68 -1.91 13.29
N ARG A 3 17.58 -2.83 14.25
CA ARG A 3 16.94 -4.14 14.06
C ARG A 3 15.45 -4.01 13.71
N VAL A 4 14.71 -3.18 14.45
CA VAL A 4 13.27 -2.92 14.23
C VAL A 4 13.01 -2.36 12.82
N LEU A 5 13.81 -1.40 12.37
CA LEU A 5 13.67 -0.86 11.01
C LEU A 5 13.98 -1.89 9.92
N CYS A 6 14.88 -2.84 10.18
CA CYS A 6 15.10 -3.97 9.27
C CYS A 6 13.88 -4.89 9.21
N GLU A 7 13.25 -5.22 10.33
CA GLU A 7 12.00 -6.01 10.34
C GLU A 7 10.88 -5.33 9.55
N PHE A 8 10.72 -4.01 9.73
CA PHE A 8 9.78 -3.23 8.93
C PHE A 8 10.12 -3.25 7.45
N ALA A 9 11.40 -3.16 7.09
CA ALA A 9 11.84 -3.30 5.71
C ALA A 9 11.51 -4.71 5.16
N HIS A 10 11.78 -5.78 5.92
CA HIS A 10 11.45 -7.15 5.51
C HIS A 10 9.94 -7.34 5.27
N ALA A 11 9.10 -6.76 6.11
CA ALA A 11 7.65 -6.75 5.89
C ALA A 11 7.28 -5.93 4.64
N ALA A 12 7.78 -4.69 4.52
CA ALA A 12 7.45 -3.77 3.44
C ALA A 12 7.80 -4.31 2.05
N VAL A 13 8.93 -5.02 1.90
CA VAL A 13 9.34 -5.59 0.61
C VAL A 13 8.51 -6.79 0.16
N ARG A 14 7.71 -7.39 1.06
CA ARG A 14 6.79 -8.49 0.74
C ARG A 14 5.40 -7.98 0.35
N THR A 15 5.02 -6.78 0.79
CA THR A 15 3.73 -6.15 0.50
C THR A 15 3.79 -5.30 -0.78
N PRO A 16 2.73 -5.27 -1.61
CA PRO A 16 2.62 -4.29 -2.70
C PRO A 16 2.77 -2.87 -2.18
N SER A 17 3.87 -2.21 -2.56
CA SER A 17 4.24 -0.88 -2.09
C SER A 17 5.35 -0.28 -2.96
N ALA A 18 5.55 1.03 -2.87
CA ALA A 18 6.68 1.73 -3.46
C ALA A 18 8.02 1.21 -2.90
N PHE A 19 8.02 0.69 -1.67
CA PHE A 19 9.20 0.07 -1.05
C PHE A 19 9.58 -1.24 -1.74
N LYS A 20 8.60 -2.08 -2.11
CA LYS A 20 8.84 -3.33 -2.85
C LYS A 20 9.44 -3.06 -4.23
N ALA A 21 8.88 -2.10 -4.97
CA ALA A 21 9.43 -1.70 -6.28
C ALA A 21 10.86 -1.16 -6.13
N LYS A 22 11.12 -0.31 -5.13
CA LYS A 22 12.46 0.20 -4.84
C LYS A 22 13.43 -0.93 -4.50
N PHE A 23 13.01 -1.90 -3.70
CA PHE A 23 13.82 -3.04 -3.31
C PHE A 23 14.22 -3.89 -4.51
N GLN A 24 13.26 -4.19 -5.39
CA GLN A 24 13.50 -4.92 -6.62
C GLN A 24 14.50 -4.20 -7.53
N SER A 25 14.45 -2.87 -7.62
CA SER A 25 15.44 -2.09 -8.39
C SER A 25 16.86 -2.12 -7.79
N LEU A 26 16.98 -2.30 -6.46
CA LEU A 26 18.25 -2.29 -5.74
C LEU A 26 18.89 -3.68 -5.68
N MET A 27 18.09 -4.74 -5.69
CA MET A 27 18.55 -6.12 -5.53
C MET A 27 19.68 -6.49 -6.49
N PRO A 28 19.57 -6.27 -7.81
CA PRO A 28 20.58 -6.71 -8.77
C PRO A 28 21.91 -5.97 -8.61
N ARG A 29 21.87 -4.74 -8.09
CA ARG A 29 23.03 -3.83 -8.02
C ARG A 29 23.78 -3.90 -6.69
N ARG A 30 23.10 -4.26 -5.61
CA ARG A 30 23.64 -4.16 -4.23
C ARG A 30 23.54 -5.44 -3.41
N GLY A 31 22.74 -6.41 -3.86
CA GLY A 31 22.42 -7.61 -3.09
C GLY A 31 21.47 -7.34 -1.92
N TYR A 32 20.91 -8.43 -1.40
CA TYR A 32 19.80 -8.43 -0.46
C TYR A 32 20.04 -7.59 0.80
N LYS A 33 21.13 -7.85 1.54
CA LYS A 33 21.42 -7.18 2.83
C LYS A 33 21.51 -5.66 2.67
N ARG A 34 22.20 -5.17 1.63
CA ARG A 34 22.35 -3.74 1.36
C ARG A 34 21.04 -3.12 0.85
N ALA A 35 20.25 -3.86 0.08
CA ALA A 35 18.93 -3.42 -0.36
C ALA A 35 17.97 -3.24 0.84
N ILE A 36 17.92 -4.19 1.79
CA ILE A 36 17.10 -4.08 3.01
C ILE A 36 17.47 -2.83 3.83
N ILE A 37 18.76 -2.58 4.05
CA ILE A 37 19.20 -1.38 4.80
C ILE A 37 18.77 -0.09 4.07
N ALA A 38 18.85 -0.06 2.75
CA ALA A 38 18.39 1.08 1.96
C ALA A 38 16.87 1.29 2.08
N ILE A 39 16.09 0.21 2.14
CA ILE A 39 14.64 0.29 2.40
C ILE A 39 14.35 0.76 3.81
N ALA A 40 15.05 0.23 4.82
CA ALA A 40 14.91 0.68 6.21
C ALA A 40 15.17 2.20 6.35
N HIS A 41 16.21 2.71 5.70
CA HIS A 41 16.49 4.16 5.66
C HIS A 41 15.38 4.95 4.94
N LYS A 42 14.86 4.42 3.82
CA LYS A 42 13.77 5.06 3.09
C LYS A 42 12.48 5.10 3.92
N ILE A 43 12.14 4.03 4.65
CA ILE A 43 11.00 3.96 5.58
C ILE A 43 11.16 5.02 6.68
N LEU A 44 12.34 5.10 7.31
CA LEU A 44 12.61 6.09 8.35
C LEU A 44 12.39 7.52 7.84
N ARG A 45 12.91 7.83 6.65
CA ARG A 45 12.70 9.14 6.00
C ARG A 45 11.23 9.41 5.72
N THR A 46 10.49 8.42 5.22
CA THR A 46 9.05 8.54 4.97
C THR A 46 8.28 8.84 6.26
N ILE A 47 8.54 8.09 7.34
CA ILE A 47 7.90 8.30 8.65
C ILE A 47 8.22 9.70 9.19
N PHE A 48 9.48 10.13 9.10
CA PHE A 48 9.87 11.47 9.51
C PHE A 48 9.07 12.55 8.79
N TYR A 49 8.93 12.44 7.45
CA TYR A 49 8.16 13.41 6.69
C TYR A 49 6.67 13.38 7.03
N MET A 50 6.08 12.20 7.19
CA MET A 50 4.68 12.05 7.60
C MET A 50 4.39 12.75 8.93
N ILE A 51 5.25 12.54 9.94
CA ILE A 51 5.10 13.15 11.25
C ILE A 51 5.35 14.67 11.15
N SER A 52 6.43 15.10 10.48
CA SER A 52 6.80 16.52 10.38
C SER A 52 5.77 17.37 9.64
N ARG A 53 5.02 16.78 8.71
CA ARG A 53 4.01 17.47 7.89
C ARG A 53 2.58 17.20 8.37
N ASN A 54 2.41 16.33 9.36
CA ASN A 54 1.12 15.82 9.80
C ASN A 54 0.27 15.26 8.62
N GLU A 55 0.93 14.52 7.72
CA GLU A 55 0.32 13.95 6.53
C GLU A 55 0.29 12.42 6.61
N PRO A 56 -0.81 11.77 6.19
CA PRO A 56 -0.87 10.32 6.15
C PRO A 56 0.07 9.76 5.06
N TYR A 57 0.52 8.51 5.24
CA TYR A 57 1.26 7.80 4.20
C TYR A 57 0.39 7.64 2.95
N ARG A 58 0.91 8.05 1.80
CA ARG A 58 0.32 7.77 0.48
C ARG A 58 1.35 7.02 -0.36
N ASP A 59 1.06 5.76 -0.63
CA ASP A 59 1.87 4.95 -1.54
C ASP A 59 1.45 5.22 -2.99
N SER A 60 2.36 5.71 -3.83
CA SER A 60 2.07 5.99 -5.24
C SER A 60 1.81 4.72 -6.08
N THR A 61 2.10 3.54 -5.54
CA THR A 61 1.86 2.26 -6.21
C THR A 61 0.55 1.61 -5.80
N VAL A 62 -0.16 2.18 -4.82
CA VAL A 62 -1.42 1.62 -4.31
C VAL A 62 -2.55 2.59 -4.61
N ASP A 63 -3.50 2.13 -5.43
CA ASP A 63 -4.76 2.82 -5.64
C ASP A 63 -5.70 2.54 -4.46
N TYR A 64 -5.63 3.41 -3.45
CA TYR A 64 -6.46 3.32 -2.25
C TYR A 64 -7.94 3.54 -2.54
N GLU A 65 -8.29 4.32 -3.55
CA GLU A 65 -9.67 4.57 -3.94
C GLU A 65 -10.28 3.31 -4.55
N ALA A 66 -9.59 2.67 -5.50
CA ALA A 66 -10.02 1.40 -6.07
C ALA A 66 -10.15 0.30 -5.00
N LEU A 67 -9.22 0.23 -4.04
CA LEU A 67 -9.31 -0.70 -2.91
C LEU A 67 -10.54 -0.44 -2.03
N TYR A 68 -10.80 0.83 -1.72
CA TYR A 68 -11.95 1.23 -0.90
C TYR A 68 -13.27 0.94 -1.61
N VAL A 69 -13.38 1.27 -2.90
CA VAL A 69 -14.52 0.95 -3.75
C VAL A 69 -14.73 -0.55 -3.80
N LYS A 70 -13.71 -1.34 -4.12
CA LYS A 70 -13.80 -2.80 -4.17
C LYS A 70 -14.31 -3.41 -2.87
N ARG A 71 -13.87 -2.89 -1.72
CA ARG A 71 -14.28 -3.39 -0.41
C ARG A 71 -15.72 -3.02 -0.06
N ASN A 72 -16.14 -1.79 -0.33
CA ASN A 72 -17.39 -1.24 0.21
C ASN A 72 -18.54 -1.25 -0.79
N ALA A 73 -18.26 -1.15 -2.10
CA ALA A 73 -19.28 -1.03 -3.15
C ALA A 73 -20.32 -2.16 -3.11
N PRO A 74 -19.98 -3.45 -2.89
CA PRO A 74 -20.99 -4.51 -2.83
C PRO A 74 -22.02 -4.30 -1.72
N ARG A 75 -21.63 -3.67 -0.60
CA ARG A 75 -22.55 -3.35 0.50
C ARG A 75 -23.51 -2.22 0.10
N TRP A 76 -22.98 -1.17 -0.52
CA TRP A 76 -23.78 -0.02 -0.96
C TRP A 76 -24.71 -0.36 -2.10
N ILE A 77 -24.24 -1.12 -3.10
CA ILE A 77 -25.08 -1.62 -4.20
C ILE A 77 -26.28 -2.39 -3.64
N ARG A 78 -26.06 -3.31 -2.69
CA ARG A 78 -27.18 -4.03 -2.04
C ARG A 78 -28.19 -3.10 -1.36
N MET A 79 -27.73 -2.05 -0.69
CA MET A 79 -28.64 -1.08 -0.05
C MET A 79 -29.41 -0.26 -1.08
N LEU A 80 -28.75 0.20 -2.13
CA LEU A 80 -29.38 0.98 -3.20
C LEU A 80 -30.43 0.13 -3.95
N VAL A 81 -30.15 -1.14 -4.20
CA VAL A 81 -31.13 -2.10 -4.75
C VAL A 81 -32.30 -2.29 -3.79
N LYS A 82 -32.03 -2.51 -2.50
CA LYS A 82 -33.07 -2.74 -1.48
C LYS A 82 -34.08 -1.59 -1.40
N PHE A 83 -33.62 -0.35 -1.51
CA PHE A 83 -34.48 0.83 -1.44
C PHE A 83 -34.99 1.30 -2.82
N GLY A 84 -34.70 0.55 -3.89
CA GLY A 84 -35.22 0.84 -5.23
C GLY A 84 -34.54 2.00 -5.95
N TYR A 85 -33.38 2.47 -5.47
CA TYR A 85 -32.63 3.54 -6.14
C TYR A 85 -31.89 3.07 -7.40
N ILE A 86 -31.57 1.78 -7.49
CA ILE A 86 -30.94 1.16 -8.67
C ILE A 86 -31.55 -0.21 -8.95
N ALA A 87 -31.64 -0.60 -10.23
CA ALA A 87 -32.01 -1.94 -10.64
C ALA A 87 -30.93 -2.97 -10.29
N GLN A 88 -31.30 -4.24 -10.13
CA GLN A 88 -30.34 -5.34 -9.95
C GLN A 88 -29.33 -5.34 -11.10
N PRO A 89 -28.01 -5.28 -10.82
CA PRO A 89 -27.02 -5.36 -11.88
C PRO A 89 -27.09 -6.75 -12.53
N GLN A 90 -27.32 -6.79 -13.85
CA GLN A 90 -27.21 -8.02 -14.64
C GLN A 90 -25.76 -8.52 -14.54
N ASN A 91 -25.54 -9.74 -14.07
CA ASN A 91 -24.21 -10.37 -14.15
C ASN A 91 -23.91 -10.64 -15.64
N PRO A 92 -22.83 -10.09 -16.21
CA PRO A 92 -22.36 -10.56 -17.51
C PRO A 92 -21.91 -12.01 -17.37
N SER A 93 -22.45 -12.87 -18.23
CA SER A 93 -22.12 -14.31 -18.31
C SER A 93 -20.66 -14.53 -18.68
#